data_AF-A0A6V8L1S0-F1
#
_entry.id   AF-A0A6V8L1S0-F1
#
_cell.length_a   1.000
_cell.length_b   1.000
_cell.length_c   1.000
_cell.angle_alpha   90.00
_cell.angle_beta   90.00
_cell.angle_gamma   90.00
#
_symmetry.space_group_name_H-M   'P 1'
#
loop_
_entity.id
_entity.type
_entity.pdbx_description
1 polymer ?
#
loop_
_entity_poly.entity_id
_entity_poly.type
_entity_poly.pdbx_seq_one_letter_code
_entity_poly.pdbx_strand_id
1 'polypeptide(L)'
;MKVVSLGLAAAIAIWAAFPLVEARSWAGLAILVATTAGVFYLYLTRRHIPAKYLVPGTLLLIAFQVFPVLYTASTAFTNFGDGHRGSKADAIAAIQTASVTQVPGSPEYALKVATTGDPATGPLIFLLTDPATGAVRAGDASGLREPPARYTVLTIGQASARSQEITAFAVPTSGGAIRSSGLSRAYEGKALHGYDEGCDCISDRETGKTWVADATTGSFVAGDGERLAQGWKVDVGFRNFTRMVTDGTISGPFLRTLAWNVTFAVGSVAATFVLGLACALALHSPRMRGRSLYRVLLILPYAMPSFAMLLVWRDLFNTDFGLVNRMFGLDVDWFGEVWSARLAVILVQMWLGFPYMFLVATGALQAIPRELTEASSVDGARPWQAFRRITLPLLLVALTPLLISSFAYNFNNFNAVYLTTEGGPFPADNPTVGATDLLITYTFRLAFGAAGAQYGFAAAVSLLIFAIVALISAVSFRRTRRQEEVYS
;
A
#
# COMPACT_ATOMS: atom_id res chain seq x y z
N MET A 1 -39.80 2.01 -4.83
CA MET A 1 -38.41 1.51 -4.90
C MET A 1 -37.57 2.33 -5.90
N LYS A 2 -37.80 2.23 -7.21
CA LYS A 2 -36.96 2.89 -8.25
C LYS A 2 -36.79 4.42 -8.10
N VAL A 3 -37.89 5.14 -7.82
CA VAL A 3 -37.87 6.61 -7.61
C VAL A 3 -37.11 6.97 -6.32
N VAL A 4 -37.25 6.18 -5.27
CA VAL A 4 -36.54 6.36 -4.00
C VAL A 4 -35.04 6.13 -4.19
N SER A 5 -34.64 5.09 -4.92
CA SER A 5 -33.23 4.81 -5.23
C SER A 5 -32.58 5.92 -6.07
N LEU A 6 -33.28 6.44 -7.07
CA LEU A 6 -32.79 7.58 -7.86
C LEU A 6 -32.75 8.87 -7.04
N GLY A 7 -33.75 9.11 -6.18
CA GLY A 7 -33.76 10.23 -5.24
C GLY A 7 -32.56 10.20 -4.29
N LEU A 8 -32.21 9.03 -3.76
CA LEU A 8 -31.02 8.85 -2.92
C LEU A 8 -29.73 9.12 -3.71
N ALA A 9 -29.63 8.62 -4.95
CA ALA A 9 -28.48 8.87 -5.81
C ALA A 9 -28.30 10.37 -6.13
N ALA A 10 -29.40 11.10 -6.37
CA ALA A 10 -29.36 12.55 -6.53
C ALA A 10 -28.92 13.26 -5.25
N ALA A 11 -29.45 12.87 -4.08
CA ALA A 11 -29.06 13.46 -2.80
C ALA A 11 -27.55 13.29 -2.53
N ILE A 12 -27.00 12.10 -2.78
CA ILE A 12 -25.56 11.83 -2.67
C ILE A 12 -24.76 12.68 -3.66
N ALA A 13 -25.21 12.80 -4.91
CA ALA A 13 -24.54 13.62 -5.91
C ALA A 13 -24.54 15.11 -5.55
N ILE A 14 -25.65 15.64 -5.04
CA ILE A 14 -25.75 17.03 -4.58
C ILE A 14 -24.82 17.24 -3.38
N TRP A 15 -24.84 16.34 -2.40
CA TRP A 15 -23.95 16.41 -1.24
C TRP A 15 -22.47 16.39 -1.67
N ALA A 16 -22.09 15.52 -2.61
CA ALA A 16 -20.72 15.43 -3.12
C ALA A 16 -20.30 16.63 -4.00
N ALA A 17 -21.25 17.39 -4.55
CA ALA A 17 -20.96 18.57 -5.36
C ALA A 17 -20.43 19.76 -4.52
N PHE A 18 -20.92 19.94 -3.29
CA PHE A 18 -20.51 21.04 -2.40
C PHE A 18 -18.99 21.12 -2.18
N PRO A 19 -18.30 20.06 -1.72
CA PRO A 19 -16.85 20.12 -1.51
C PRO A 19 -16.08 20.30 -2.82
N LEU A 20 -16.59 19.81 -3.96
CA LEU A 20 -15.94 20.01 -5.27
C LEU A 20 -16.00 21.47 -5.72
N VAL A 21 -17.11 22.16 -5.45
CA VAL A 21 -17.26 23.60 -5.74
C VAL A 21 -16.37 24.43 -4.82
N GLU A 22 -16.33 24.10 -3.53
CA GLU A 22 -15.46 24.77 -2.54
C GLU A 22 -13.98 24.64 -2.93
N ALA A 23 -13.56 23.45 -3.35
CA ALA A 23 -12.21 23.18 -3.85
C ALA A 23 -11.93 23.71 -5.26
N ARG A 24 -12.89 24.39 -5.92
CA ARG A 24 -12.82 24.85 -7.32
C ARG A 24 -12.44 23.76 -8.32
N SER A 25 -12.80 22.51 -8.03
CA SER A 25 -12.50 21.33 -8.87
C SER A 25 -13.57 21.11 -9.93
N TRP A 26 -13.54 21.94 -10.98
CA TRP A 26 -14.52 21.92 -12.07
C TRP A 26 -14.57 20.60 -12.84
N ALA A 27 -13.41 19.95 -13.00
CA ALA A 27 -13.31 18.65 -13.67
C ALA A 27 -14.02 17.55 -12.85
N GLY A 28 -13.81 17.52 -11.54
CA GLY A 28 -14.48 16.57 -10.65
C GLY A 28 -16.00 16.78 -10.66
N LEU A 29 -16.46 18.03 -10.64
CA LEU A 29 -17.88 18.37 -10.73
C LEU A 29 -18.48 17.90 -12.06
N ALA A 30 -17.80 18.12 -13.18
CA ALA A 30 -18.26 17.68 -14.50
C ALA A 30 -18.41 16.15 -14.58
N ILE A 31 -17.45 15.40 -14.04
CA ILE A 31 -17.50 13.93 -13.98
C ILE A 31 -18.67 13.46 -13.12
N LEU A 32 -18.87 14.08 -11.95
CA LEU A 32 -19.97 13.75 -11.04
C LEU A 32 -21.32 13.96 -11.74
N VAL A 33 -21.54 15.13 -12.35
CA VAL A 33 -22.77 15.46 -13.08
C VAL A 33 -22.98 14.50 -14.25
N ALA A 34 -21.95 14.22 -15.06
CA ALA A 34 -22.05 13.31 -16.19
C ALA A 34 -22.39 11.87 -15.74
N THR A 35 -21.78 11.39 -14.66
CA THR A 35 -22.02 10.04 -14.12
C THR A 35 -23.44 9.94 -13.58
N THR A 36 -23.90 10.92 -12.79
CA THR A 36 -25.27 10.95 -12.26
C THR A 36 -26.29 11.05 -13.40
N ALA A 37 -26.07 11.92 -14.38
CA ALA A 37 -26.94 12.02 -15.56
C ALA A 37 -26.99 10.71 -16.36
N GLY A 38 -25.85 10.04 -16.55
CA GLY A 38 -25.77 8.74 -17.21
C GLY A 38 -26.56 7.65 -16.47
N VAL A 39 -26.44 7.58 -15.14
CA VAL A 39 -27.24 6.67 -14.30
C VAL A 39 -28.72 6.99 -14.43
N PHE A 40 -29.12 8.25 -14.37
CA PHE A 40 -30.51 8.67 -14.51
C PHE A 40 -31.07 8.30 -15.89
N TYR A 41 -30.35 8.62 -16.96
CA TYR A 41 -30.71 8.25 -18.33
C TYR A 41 -30.92 6.73 -18.46
N LEU A 42 -29.99 5.95 -17.94
CA LEU A 42 -30.00 4.49 -18.04
C LEU A 42 -31.18 3.86 -17.27
N TYR A 43 -31.45 4.32 -16.06
CA TYR A 43 -32.54 3.77 -15.24
C TYR A 43 -33.91 4.31 -15.62
N LEU A 44 -34.03 5.53 -16.13
CA LEU A 44 -35.30 6.09 -16.61
C LEU A 44 -35.69 5.51 -17.98
N THR A 45 -34.71 5.20 -18.84
CA THR A 45 -34.97 4.62 -20.16
C THR A 45 -35.40 3.15 -20.08
N ARG A 46 -36.36 2.74 -20.92
CA ARG A 46 -36.86 1.34 -20.97
C ARG A 46 -35.99 0.39 -21.82
N ARG A 47 -35.14 0.90 -22.73
CA ARG A 47 -34.40 0.12 -23.74
C ARG A 47 -33.22 -0.70 -23.21
N HIS A 48 -32.37 -0.15 -22.36
CA HIS A 48 -31.09 -0.80 -21.99
C HIS A 48 -31.21 -1.67 -20.74
N ILE A 49 -31.94 -2.79 -20.83
CA ILE A 49 -32.12 -3.71 -19.69
C ILE A 49 -30.79 -4.33 -19.21
N PRO A 50 -29.91 -4.88 -20.06
CA PRO A 50 -28.65 -5.49 -19.61
C PRO A 50 -27.73 -4.50 -18.87
N ALA A 51 -27.67 -3.26 -19.36
CA ALA A 51 -26.80 -2.24 -18.80
C ALA A 51 -27.20 -1.84 -17.36
N LYS A 52 -28.47 -1.98 -16.98
CA LYS A 52 -28.95 -1.74 -15.59
C LYS A 52 -28.36 -2.70 -14.57
N TYR A 53 -27.88 -3.87 -15.00
CA TYR A 53 -27.22 -4.84 -14.13
C TYR A 53 -25.70 -4.64 -14.10
N LEU A 54 -25.11 -4.23 -15.22
CA LEU A 54 -23.66 -4.06 -15.34
C LEU A 54 -23.17 -2.72 -14.76
N VAL A 55 -23.87 -1.62 -15.01
CA VAL A 55 -23.39 -0.26 -14.72
C VAL A 55 -23.02 -0.05 -13.25
N PRO A 56 -23.80 -0.46 -12.24
CA PRO A 56 -23.40 -0.29 -10.84
C PRO A 56 -22.06 -0.98 -10.54
N GLY A 57 -21.88 -2.21 -11.00
CA GLY A 57 -20.63 -2.96 -10.83
C GLY A 57 -19.47 -2.32 -11.59
N THR A 58 -19.70 -1.86 -12.82
CA THR A 58 -18.68 -1.17 -13.62
C THR A 58 -18.26 0.16 -13.00
N LEU A 59 -19.18 0.94 -12.43
CA LEU A 59 -18.86 2.19 -11.75
C LEU A 59 -17.98 1.95 -10.51
N LEU A 60 -18.32 0.94 -9.69
CA LEU A 60 -17.49 0.56 -8.55
C LEU A 60 -16.12 0.05 -8.99
N LEU A 61 -16.05 -0.74 -10.06
CA LEU A 61 -14.78 -1.20 -10.64
C LEU A 61 -13.94 -0.01 -11.13
N ILE A 62 -14.55 0.96 -11.81
CA ILE A 62 -13.82 2.14 -12.27
C ILE A 62 -13.31 2.96 -11.08
N ALA A 63 -14.17 3.23 -10.10
CA ALA A 63 -13.84 4.08 -8.96
C ALA A 63 -12.81 3.45 -8.02
N PHE A 64 -12.93 2.16 -7.72
CA PHE A 64 -12.13 1.48 -6.70
C PHE A 64 -10.98 0.63 -7.27
N GLN A 65 -10.98 0.30 -8.56
CA GLN A 65 -9.91 -0.49 -9.18
C GLN A 65 -9.17 0.32 -10.26
N VAL A 66 -9.88 0.87 -11.25
CA VAL A 66 -9.23 1.53 -12.39
C VAL A 66 -8.61 2.86 -12.00
N PHE A 67 -9.34 3.70 -11.26
CA PHE A 67 -8.85 5.01 -10.84
C PHE A 67 -7.58 4.92 -9.98
N PRO A 68 -7.50 4.07 -8.92
CA PRO A 68 -6.26 3.90 -8.16
C PRO A 68 -5.10 3.44 -9.04
N VAL A 69 -5.32 2.51 -9.98
CA VAL A 69 -4.28 2.06 -10.91
C VAL A 69 -3.79 3.20 -11.81
N LEU A 70 -4.69 4.03 -12.35
CA LEU A 70 -4.32 5.20 -13.15
C LEU A 70 -3.60 6.28 -12.33
N TYR A 71 -4.01 6.47 -11.07
CA TYR A 71 -3.36 7.40 -10.15
C TYR A 71 -1.95 6.93 -9.76
N THR A 72 -1.77 5.63 -9.52
CA THR A 72 -0.43 5.04 -9.35
C THR A 72 0.40 5.19 -10.62
N ALA A 73 -0.20 4.94 -11.80
CA ALA A 73 0.49 5.10 -13.07
C ALA A 73 0.95 6.55 -13.30
N SER A 74 0.13 7.56 -13.02
CA SER A 74 0.55 8.97 -13.14
C SER A 74 1.63 9.34 -12.12
N THR A 75 1.52 8.82 -10.89
CA THR A 75 2.53 9.04 -9.83
C THR A 75 3.89 8.46 -10.21
N ALA A 76 3.92 7.35 -10.95
CA ALA A 76 5.15 6.69 -11.41
C ALA A 76 6.06 7.57 -12.28
N PHE A 77 5.51 8.58 -12.95
CA PHE A 77 6.27 9.52 -13.80
C PHE A 77 6.73 10.78 -13.07
N THR A 78 6.57 10.84 -11.74
CA THR A 78 6.88 12.02 -10.92
C THR A 78 7.99 11.71 -9.91
N ASN A 79 8.64 12.76 -9.38
CA ASN A 79 9.55 12.65 -8.23
C ASN A 79 8.82 12.61 -6.87
N PHE A 80 7.51 12.34 -6.85
CA PHE A 80 6.70 12.40 -5.63
C PHE A 80 7.31 11.56 -4.51
N GLY A 81 7.46 12.15 -3.33
CA GLY A 81 8.20 11.51 -2.26
C GLY A 81 8.48 12.47 -1.12
N ASP A 82 9.45 12.12 -0.30
CA ASP A 82 9.88 12.97 0.78
C ASP A 82 10.55 14.24 0.24
N GLY A 83 10.20 15.37 0.85
CA GLY A 83 10.58 16.70 0.35
C GLY A 83 9.86 17.15 -0.93
N HIS A 84 9.22 16.29 -1.73
CA HIS A 84 8.66 16.64 -3.05
C HIS A 84 7.16 16.34 -3.13
N ARG A 85 6.37 17.01 -2.28
CA ARG A 85 4.93 16.69 -2.10
C ARG A 85 3.98 17.65 -2.80
N GLY A 86 4.34 18.92 -2.84
CA GLY A 86 3.46 20.01 -3.27
C GLY A 86 4.02 20.81 -4.43
N SER A 87 3.48 22.01 -4.59
CA SER A 87 3.95 22.99 -5.56
C SER A 87 5.25 23.66 -5.11
N LYS A 88 5.88 24.41 -6.02
CA LYS A 88 7.08 25.19 -5.71
C LYS A 88 6.82 26.26 -4.65
N ALA A 89 5.65 26.90 -4.69
CA ALA A 89 5.27 27.88 -3.67
C ALA A 89 5.17 27.25 -2.28
N ASP A 90 4.61 26.04 -2.19
CA ASP A 90 4.54 25.28 -0.93
C ASP A 90 5.94 24.93 -0.41
N ALA A 91 6.84 24.55 -1.32
CA ALA A 91 8.23 24.23 -1.00
C ALA A 91 8.98 25.46 -0.46
N ILE A 92 8.85 26.61 -1.12
CA ILE A 92 9.46 27.88 -0.68
C ILE A 92 8.94 28.25 0.71
N ALA A 93 7.62 28.21 0.91
CA ALA A 93 7.02 28.51 2.21
C ALA A 93 7.53 27.57 3.31
N ALA A 94 7.65 26.27 3.01
CA ALA A 94 8.19 25.28 3.95
C ALA A 94 9.66 25.55 4.31
N ILE A 95 10.50 25.88 3.33
CA ILE A 95 11.92 26.20 3.55
C ILE A 95 12.07 27.45 4.41
N GLN A 96 11.36 28.53 4.05
CA GLN A 96 11.39 29.78 4.80
C GLN A 96 10.96 29.55 6.25
N THR A 97 9.86 28.84 6.46
CA THR A 97 9.33 28.52 7.78
C THR A 97 10.28 27.65 8.62
N ALA A 98 10.92 26.66 7.98
CA ALA A 98 11.89 25.79 8.65
C ALA A 98 13.18 26.52 9.06
N SER A 99 13.58 27.54 8.29
CA SER A 99 14.80 28.34 8.50
C SER A 99 14.67 29.46 9.54
N VAL A 100 13.52 29.55 10.23
CA VAL A 100 13.27 30.62 11.20
C VAL A 100 14.10 30.43 12.46
N THR A 101 14.95 31.42 12.79
CA THR A 101 15.75 31.45 14.02
C THR A 101 15.48 32.71 14.83
N GLN A 102 15.79 32.64 16.13
CA GLN A 102 15.64 33.75 17.04
C GLN A 102 16.69 34.83 16.71
N VAL A 103 16.24 36.02 16.32
CA VAL A 103 17.11 37.17 16.08
C VAL A 103 17.32 37.92 17.40
N PRO A 104 18.51 38.46 17.71
CA PRO A 104 18.71 39.29 18.89
C PRO A 104 17.72 40.45 18.95
N GLY A 105 16.95 40.56 20.04
CA GLY A 105 15.91 41.58 20.23
C GLY A 105 14.50 41.20 19.75
N SER A 106 14.26 39.95 19.35
CA SER A 106 12.94 39.47 18.94
C SER A 106 11.96 39.39 20.12
N PRO A 107 10.67 39.72 19.93
CA PRO A 107 9.66 39.58 20.98
C PRO A 107 9.50 38.10 21.37
N GLU A 108 9.63 37.83 22.68
CA GLU A 108 9.31 36.53 23.27
C GLU A 108 7.85 36.55 23.76
N TYR A 109 7.13 35.47 23.49
CA TYR A 109 5.75 35.25 23.92
C TYR A 109 5.71 34.14 24.98
N ALA A 110 4.84 34.28 25.97
CA ALA A 110 4.47 33.16 26.81
C ALA A 110 3.55 32.23 26.01
N LEU A 111 3.94 30.97 25.88
CA LEU A 111 3.24 29.97 25.08
C LEU A 111 2.41 29.04 25.98
N LYS A 112 1.14 28.89 25.65
CA LYS A 112 0.32 27.74 26.08
C LYS A 112 -0.15 26.98 24.85
N VAL A 113 0.12 25.68 24.81
CA VAL A 113 -0.31 24.83 23.70
C VAL A 113 -1.74 24.38 23.96
N ALA A 114 -2.63 24.62 22.99
CA ALA A 114 -4.02 24.23 23.02
C ALA A 114 -4.36 23.40 21.78
N THR A 115 -5.50 22.71 21.82
CA THR A 115 -6.06 21.99 20.68
C THR A 115 -7.55 22.31 20.54
N THR A 116 -8.06 22.19 19.31
CA THR A 116 -9.50 22.14 19.05
C THR A 116 -9.92 20.69 18.85
N GLY A 117 -10.48 20.08 19.90
CA GLY A 117 -10.93 18.68 19.89
C GLY A 117 -10.09 17.78 20.80
N ASP A 118 -9.72 16.59 20.31
CA ASP A 118 -9.01 15.58 21.10
C ASP A 118 -7.60 16.07 21.50
N PRO A 119 -7.23 16.06 22.80
CA PRO A 119 -5.89 16.34 23.30
C PRO A 119 -4.76 15.56 22.60
N ALA A 120 -5.01 14.31 22.19
CA ALA A 120 -3.98 13.44 21.63
C ALA A 120 -3.71 13.69 20.14
N THR A 121 -4.73 14.04 19.36
CA THR A 121 -4.65 14.04 17.88
C THR A 121 -5.18 15.31 17.22
N GLY A 122 -5.85 16.18 17.96
CA GLY A 122 -6.42 17.40 17.42
C GLY A 122 -5.35 18.41 16.97
N PRO A 123 -5.71 19.36 16.09
CA PRO A 123 -4.80 20.36 15.55
C PRO A 123 -4.28 21.29 16.64
N LEU A 124 -2.96 21.51 16.65
CA LEU A 124 -2.28 22.37 17.61
C LEU A 124 -2.59 23.85 17.36
N ILE A 125 -2.79 24.57 18.45
CA ILE A 125 -2.98 26.02 18.49
C ILE A 125 -2.02 26.58 19.52
N PHE A 126 -1.24 27.58 19.12
CA PHE A 126 -0.35 28.30 20.03
C PHE A 126 -1.09 29.49 20.61
N LEU A 127 -1.43 29.43 21.90
CA LEU A 127 -1.89 30.61 22.62
C LEU A 127 -0.68 31.42 23.05
N LEU A 128 -0.49 32.53 22.39
CA LEU A 128 0.66 33.41 22.52
C LEU A 128 0.23 34.64 23.30
N THR A 129 0.80 34.82 24.49
CA THR A 129 0.62 36.02 25.30
C THR A 129 1.82 36.92 25.15
N ASP A 130 1.60 38.15 24.69
CA ASP A 130 2.62 39.19 24.63
C ASP A 130 2.91 39.73 26.06
N PRO A 131 4.15 39.63 26.58
CA PRO A 131 4.49 40.11 27.91
C PRO A 131 4.38 41.62 28.08
N ALA A 132 4.51 42.41 26.99
CA ALA A 132 4.49 43.86 27.05
C ALA A 132 3.06 44.43 27.03
N THR A 133 2.15 43.78 26.30
CA THR A 133 0.77 44.26 26.12
C THR A 133 -0.28 43.43 26.85
N GLY A 134 0.08 42.22 27.31
CA GLY A 134 -0.85 41.27 27.91
C GLY A 134 -1.86 40.67 26.94
N ALA A 135 -1.79 41.01 25.65
CA ALA A 135 -2.73 40.54 24.63
C ALA A 135 -2.48 39.06 24.32
N VAL A 136 -3.57 38.27 24.26
CA VAL A 136 -3.53 36.84 23.91
C VAL A 136 -4.00 36.67 22.47
N ARG A 137 -3.18 36.02 21.64
CA ARG A 137 -3.53 35.63 20.27
C ARG A 137 -3.40 34.13 20.10
N ALA A 138 -4.21 33.56 19.22
CA ALA A 138 -4.11 32.16 18.81
C ALA A 138 -3.37 32.07 17.48
N GLY A 139 -2.28 31.33 17.45
CA GLY A 139 -1.53 31.01 16.25
C GLY A 139 -1.90 29.61 15.75
N ASP A 140 -2.35 29.53 14.51
CA ASP A 140 -2.55 28.29 13.78
C ASP A 140 -1.66 28.25 12.52
N ALA A 141 -1.74 27.19 11.72
CA ALA A 141 -0.95 27.03 10.48
C ALA A 141 -1.24 28.13 9.42
N SER A 142 -2.35 28.86 9.55
CA SER A 142 -2.73 29.97 8.67
C SER A 142 -2.29 31.34 9.20
N GLY A 143 -1.78 31.41 10.42
CA GLY A 143 -1.22 32.62 11.04
C GLY A 143 -1.86 32.98 12.38
N LEU A 144 -1.72 34.25 12.77
CA LEU A 144 -2.25 34.79 14.02
C LEU A 144 -3.71 35.23 13.88
N ARG A 145 -4.57 34.74 14.78
CA ARG A 145 -6.00 35.06 14.88
C ARG A 145 -6.42 35.29 16.33
N GLU A 146 -7.65 35.74 16.54
CA GLU A 146 -8.23 35.78 17.87
C GLU A 146 -8.48 34.36 18.40
N PRO A 147 -8.40 34.15 19.74
CA PRO A 147 -8.64 32.84 20.33
C PRO A 147 -10.03 32.30 19.98
N PRO A 148 -10.13 31.04 19.53
CA PRO A 148 -11.44 30.44 19.23
C PRO A 148 -12.29 30.33 20.50
N ALA A 149 -13.62 30.33 20.35
CA ALA A 149 -14.53 30.27 21.50
C ALA A 149 -14.48 28.94 22.29
N ARG A 150 -13.95 27.87 21.68
CA ARG A 150 -13.77 26.56 22.33
C ARG A 150 -12.38 26.00 22.02
N TYR A 151 -11.54 25.88 23.04
CA TYR A 151 -10.24 25.21 22.97
C TYR A 151 -9.97 24.49 24.28
N THR A 152 -9.09 23.48 24.23
CA THR A 152 -8.61 22.78 25.41
C THR A 152 -7.11 22.98 25.53
N VAL A 153 -6.64 23.52 26.65
CA VAL A 153 -5.21 23.70 26.92
C VAL A 153 -4.62 22.35 27.32
N LEU A 154 -3.53 21.95 26.66
CA LEU A 154 -2.84 20.70 26.95
C LEU A 154 -2.11 20.78 28.30
N THR A 155 -2.17 19.70 29.06
CA THR A 155 -1.33 19.55 30.26
C THR A 155 0.14 19.33 29.87
N ILE A 156 1.08 19.56 30.80
CA ILE A 156 2.51 19.35 30.54
C ILE A 156 2.80 17.92 30.05
N GLY A 157 2.12 16.90 30.59
CA GLY A 157 2.28 15.51 30.15
C GLY A 157 1.84 15.28 28.70
N GLN A 158 0.71 15.86 28.31
CA GLN A 158 0.19 15.78 26.94
C GLN A 158 1.03 16.59 25.95
N ALA A 159 1.47 17.78 26.34
CA ALA A 159 2.37 18.61 25.54
C ALA A 159 3.75 17.94 25.37
N SER A 160 4.27 17.29 26.41
CA SER A 160 5.53 16.53 26.33
C SER A 160 5.41 15.35 25.38
N ALA A 161 4.28 14.63 25.41
CA ALA A 161 3.99 13.53 24.49
C ALA A 161 3.94 13.98 23.01
N ARG A 162 3.63 15.25 22.75
CA ARG A 162 3.59 15.87 21.41
C ARG A 162 4.73 16.87 21.18
N SER A 163 5.83 16.77 21.93
CA SER A 163 6.93 17.75 21.91
C SER A 163 7.59 17.93 20.54
N GLN A 164 7.77 16.85 19.77
CA GLN A 164 8.31 16.92 18.41
C GLN A 164 7.39 17.71 17.47
N GLU A 165 6.09 17.49 17.57
CA GLU A 165 5.09 18.20 16.77
C GLU A 165 5.02 19.68 17.14
N ILE A 166 5.06 20.00 18.44
CA ILE A 166 5.10 21.39 18.94
C ILE A 166 6.37 22.10 18.44
N THR A 167 7.53 21.45 18.52
CA THR A 167 8.80 22.05 18.09
C THR A 167 8.87 22.25 16.57
N ALA A 168 8.23 21.37 15.81
CA ALA A 168 8.10 21.49 14.36
C ALA A 168 7.03 22.52 13.93
N PHE A 169 6.06 22.82 14.79
CA PHE A 169 4.99 23.77 14.51
C PHE A 169 5.52 25.20 14.47
N ALA A 170 5.11 25.93 13.44
CA ALA A 170 5.47 27.31 13.24
C ALA A 170 4.22 28.09 12.81
N VAL A 171 4.02 29.25 13.43
CA VAL A 171 2.89 30.14 13.12
C VAL A 171 3.41 31.25 12.21
N PRO A 172 3.00 31.32 10.94
CA PRO A 172 3.47 32.37 10.04
C PRO A 172 3.00 33.76 10.49
N THR A 173 3.89 34.75 10.44
CA THR A 173 3.60 36.16 10.72
C THR A 173 4.03 37.05 9.55
N SER A 174 3.64 38.33 9.56
CA SER A 174 4.08 39.29 8.53
C SER A 174 5.59 39.55 8.54
N GLY A 175 6.28 39.24 9.64
CA GLY A 175 7.72 39.47 9.83
C GLY A 175 8.59 38.21 9.79
N GLY A 176 7.98 37.02 9.70
CA GLY A 176 8.69 35.74 9.78
C GLY A 176 7.76 34.61 10.25
N ALA A 177 8.13 33.91 11.31
CA ALA A 177 7.23 32.97 11.98
C ALA A 177 7.51 32.89 13.47
N ILE A 178 6.49 32.55 14.25
CA ILE A 178 6.63 32.28 15.68
C ILE A 178 6.86 30.79 15.87
N ARG A 179 7.96 30.45 16.57
CA ARG A 179 8.32 29.07 16.92
C ARG A 179 8.42 28.91 18.42
N SER A 180 8.10 27.71 18.92
CA SER A 180 8.24 27.39 20.34
C SER A 180 9.72 27.25 20.72
N SER A 181 10.11 27.84 21.84
CA SER A 181 11.36 27.56 22.56
C SER A 181 11.01 26.82 23.84
N GLY A 182 11.06 25.48 23.79
CA GLY A 182 10.51 24.62 24.83
C GLY A 182 8.97 24.59 24.81
N LEU A 183 8.35 24.29 25.95
CA LEU A 183 6.89 24.11 26.05
C LEU A 183 6.12 25.33 26.57
N SER A 184 6.83 26.36 27.04
CA SER A 184 6.24 27.50 27.75
C SER A 184 6.60 28.86 27.16
N ARG A 185 7.53 28.90 26.20
CA ARG A 185 7.95 30.12 25.51
C ARG A 185 7.89 29.92 24.01
N ALA A 186 7.63 31.01 23.30
CA ALA A 186 7.78 31.10 21.86
C ALA A 186 8.49 32.40 21.52
N TYR A 187 9.16 32.46 20.38
CA TYR A 187 9.79 33.68 19.88
C TYR A 187 9.35 33.91 18.44
N GLU A 188 9.20 35.17 18.06
CA GLU A 188 9.08 35.53 16.65
C GLU A 188 10.48 35.53 16.03
N GLY A 189 10.77 34.57 15.15
CA GLY A 189 12.03 34.53 14.43
C GLY A 189 11.87 35.09 13.02
N LYS A 190 13.00 35.48 12.43
CA LYS A 190 13.06 35.78 10.99
C LYS A 190 13.57 34.55 10.25
N ALA A 191 13.04 34.32 9.05
CA ALA A 191 13.57 33.29 8.17
C ALA A 191 15.02 33.63 7.80
N LEU A 192 15.95 32.72 8.10
CA LEU A 192 17.33 32.80 7.62
C LEU A 192 17.40 32.65 6.11
N HIS A 193 16.50 31.83 5.53
CA HIS A 193 16.43 31.63 4.10
C HIS A 193 15.40 32.58 3.50
N GLY A 194 15.87 33.47 2.63
CA GLY A 194 15.04 34.36 1.82
C GLY A 194 14.92 33.82 0.40
N TYR A 195 13.72 33.92 -0.19
CA TYR A 195 13.53 33.62 -1.61
C TYR A 195 13.60 34.92 -2.41
N ASP A 196 14.31 34.88 -3.53
CA ASP A 196 14.44 35.98 -4.48
C ASP A 196 13.88 35.55 -5.85
N GLU A 197 12.86 36.27 -6.32
CA GLU A 197 12.18 36.02 -7.59
C GLU A 197 13.06 36.30 -8.81
N GLY A 198 14.05 37.19 -8.71
CA GLY A 198 14.88 37.61 -9.85
C GLY A 198 15.88 36.54 -10.29
N CYS A 199 16.50 35.84 -9.33
CA CYS A 199 17.41 34.72 -9.57
C CYS A 199 16.74 33.35 -9.50
N ASP A 200 15.46 33.30 -9.09
CA ASP A 200 14.75 32.08 -8.74
C ASP A 200 15.56 31.20 -7.76
N CYS A 201 16.04 31.83 -6.70
CA CYS A 201 17.00 31.25 -5.78
C CYS A 201 16.64 31.52 -4.30
N ILE A 202 17.09 30.63 -3.44
CA ILE A 202 17.01 30.79 -1.99
C ILE A 202 18.39 31.18 -1.49
N SER A 203 18.48 32.26 -0.72
CA SER A 203 19.71 32.76 -0.14
C SER A 203 19.68 32.66 1.38
N ASP A 204 20.75 32.16 1.96
CA ASP A 204 21.00 32.20 3.39
C ASP A 204 21.49 33.60 3.79
N ARG A 205 20.78 34.25 4.71
CA ARG A 205 21.06 35.62 5.16
C ARG A 205 22.26 35.71 6.11
N GLU A 206 22.73 34.59 6.65
CA GLU A 206 23.84 34.54 7.61
C GLU A 206 25.14 34.17 6.90
N THR A 207 25.09 33.17 6.02
CA THR A 207 26.26 32.66 5.30
C THR A 207 26.43 33.23 3.88
N GLY A 208 25.38 33.85 3.32
CA GLY A 208 25.37 34.32 1.93
C GLY A 208 25.28 33.20 0.88
N LYS A 209 25.12 31.93 1.31
CA LYS A 209 25.02 30.78 0.41
C LYS A 209 23.70 30.82 -0.38
N THR A 210 23.76 30.52 -1.67
CA THR A 210 22.60 30.55 -2.58
C THR A 210 22.32 29.18 -3.20
N TRP A 211 21.06 28.77 -3.19
CA TRP A 211 20.56 27.59 -3.90
C TRP A 211 19.63 28.01 -5.03
N VAL A 212 19.97 27.65 -6.27
CA VAL A 212 19.19 27.99 -7.46
C VAL A 212 18.15 26.89 -7.73
N ALA A 213 16.96 27.27 -8.17
CA ALA A 213 15.92 26.31 -8.55
C ALA A 213 16.33 25.48 -9.76
N ASP A 214 16.35 24.15 -9.61
CA ASP A 214 16.47 23.20 -10.71
C ASP A 214 15.09 22.59 -11.02
N ALA A 215 14.47 23.05 -12.10
CA ALA A 215 13.18 22.57 -12.58
C ALA A 215 13.18 21.10 -13.02
N THR A 216 14.34 20.52 -13.34
CA THR A 216 14.43 19.14 -13.83
C THR A 216 14.41 18.10 -12.71
N THR A 217 14.89 18.46 -11.53
CA THR A 217 14.88 17.63 -10.32
C THR A 217 13.77 18.04 -9.35
N GLY A 218 13.28 19.27 -9.46
CA GLY A 218 12.30 19.85 -8.56
C GLY A 218 12.90 20.24 -7.22
N SER A 219 14.17 20.64 -7.19
CA SER A 219 14.92 20.94 -5.96
C SER A 219 15.69 22.25 -6.09
N PHE A 220 16.04 22.86 -4.96
CA PHE A 220 16.99 23.98 -4.93
C PHE A 220 18.40 23.44 -4.71
N VAL A 221 19.34 23.79 -5.59
CA VAL A 221 20.70 23.24 -5.64
C VAL A 221 21.73 24.37 -5.57
N ALA A 222 22.72 24.23 -4.69
CA ALA A 222 23.86 25.15 -4.60
C ALA A 222 24.96 24.78 -5.61
N GLY A 223 25.90 25.69 -5.84
CA GLY A 223 27.00 25.47 -6.80
C GLY A 223 27.94 24.31 -6.45
N ASP A 224 27.95 23.86 -5.20
CA ASP A 224 28.68 22.69 -4.70
C ASP A 224 27.90 21.37 -4.83
N GLY A 225 26.66 21.42 -5.33
CA GLY A 225 25.77 20.27 -5.48
C GLY A 225 24.91 19.96 -4.25
N GLU A 226 25.01 20.74 -3.17
CA GLU A 226 24.15 20.57 -1.99
C GLU A 226 22.69 20.92 -2.35
N ARG A 227 21.74 20.09 -1.89
CA ARG A 227 20.31 20.26 -2.13
C ARG A 227 19.58 20.58 -0.85
N LEU A 228 18.65 21.54 -0.92
CA LEU A 228 17.69 21.74 0.17
C LEU A 228 16.77 20.53 0.31
N ALA A 229 16.43 20.19 1.56
CA ALA A 229 15.63 19.01 1.88
C ALA A 229 14.20 19.08 1.32
N GLN A 230 13.64 20.28 1.17
CA GLN A 230 12.32 20.50 0.58
C GLN A 230 12.47 20.94 -0.88
N GLY A 231 11.65 20.34 -1.74
CA GLY A 231 11.52 20.61 -3.15
C GLY A 231 10.06 20.55 -3.57
N TRP A 232 9.80 20.49 -4.87
CA TRP A 232 8.46 20.43 -5.42
C TRP A 232 8.28 19.26 -6.37
N LYS A 233 7.02 18.86 -6.50
CA LYS A 233 6.65 17.77 -7.39
C LYS A 233 6.84 18.21 -8.84
N VAL A 234 7.63 17.44 -9.59
CA VAL A 234 7.83 17.59 -11.04
C VAL A 234 7.68 16.26 -11.75
N ASP A 235 7.33 16.33 -13.03
CA ASP A 235 7.37 15.18 -13.92
C ASP A 235 8.82 14.85 -14.28
N VAL A 236 9.23 13.63 -13.97
CA VAL A 236 10.57 13.10 -14.25
C VAL A 236 10.61 12.19 -15.47
N GLY A 237 9.47 12.02 -16.16
CA GLY A 237 9.33 11.12 -17.29
C GLY A 237 9.69 9.68 -16.91
N PHE A 238 10.53 9.02 -17.72
CA PHE A 238 10.90 7.62 -17.53
C PHE A 238 12.03 7.37 -16.53
N ARG A 239 12.52 8.41 -15.82
CA ARG A 239 13.70 8.33 -14.94
C ARG A 239 13.58 7.27 -13.85
N ASN A 240 12.38 7.10 -13.29
CA ASN A 240 12.11 6.07 -12.27
C ASN A 240 12.29 4.66 -12.85
N PHE A 241 11.86 4.42 -14.09
CA PHE A 241 11.98 3.12 -14.76
C PHE A 241 13.42 2.84 -15.19
N THR A 242 14.12 3.84 -15.74
CA THR A 242 15.53 3.67 -16.15
C THR A 242 16.41 3.38 -14.93
N ARG A 243 16.17 4.07 -13.81
CA ARG A 243 16.90 3.85 -12.55
C ARG A 243 16.85 2.39 -12.08
N MET A 244 15.74 1.69 -12.27
CA MET A 244 15.64 0.27 -11.89
C MET A 244 16.60 -0.65 -12.65
N VAL A 245 17.01 -0.25 -13.85
CA VAL A 245 17.86 -1.06 -14.74
C VAL A 245 19.29 -0.55 -14.75
N THR A 246 19.51 0.76 -14.65
CA THR A 246 20.83 1.38 -14.74
C THR A 246 21.56 1.49 -13.40
N ASP A 247 20.81 1.59 -12.29
CA ASP A 247 21.41 1.71 -10.96
C ASP A 247 21.81 0.32 -10.44
N GLY A 248 23.11 0.04 -10.37
CA GLY A 248 23.65 -1.25 -9.89
C GLY A 248 23.22 -1.59 -8.46
N THR A 249 22.94 -0.58 -7.63
CA THR A 249 22.52 -0.77 -6.24
C THR A 249 21.05 -1.23 -6.13
N ILE A 250 20.25 -1.01 -7.17
CA ILE A 250 18.81 -1.33 -7.21
C ILE A 250 18.54 -2.53 -8.12
N SER A 251 19.10 -2.53 -9.33
CA SER A 251 18.88 -3.55 -10.36
C SER A 251 19.26 -4.97 -9.90
N GLY A 252 20.40 -5.12 -9.23
CA GLY A 252 20.87 -6.40 -8.69
C GLY A 252 19.92 -6.99 -7.63
N PRO A 253 19.62 -6.28 -6.54
CA PRO A 253 18.59 -6.69 -5.58
C PRO A 253 17.23 -6.93 -6.23
N PHE A 254 16.77 -6.05 -7.12
CA PHE A 254 15.48 -6.17 -7.80
C PHE A 254 15.36 -7.51 -8.56
N LEU A 255 16.36 -7.92 -9.34
CA LEU A 255 16.33 -9.19 -10.08
C LEU A 255 16.34 -10.40 -9.13
N ARG A 256 17.10 -10.34 -8.03
CA ARG A 256 17.10 -11.39 -6.99
C ARG A 256 15.73 -11.51 -6.32
N THR A 257 15.11 -10.39 -5.97
CA THR A 257 13.75 -10.32 -5.42
C THR A 257 12.72 -10.84 -6.42
N LEU A 258 12.83 -10.48 -7.70
CA LEU A 258 11.93 -11.00 -8.75
C LEU A 258 12.05 -12.52 -8.90
N ALA A 259 13.27 -13.07 -8.92
CA ALA A 259 13.50 -14.51 -9.01
C ALA A 259 12.91 -15.25 -7.80
N TRP A 260 13.13 -14.72 -6.59
CA TRP A 260 12.49 -15.24 -5.38
C TRP A 260 10.97 -15.11 -5.45
N ASN A 261 10.42 -13.97 -5.86
CA ASN A 261 8.98 -13.75 -5.92
C ASN A 261 8.27 -14.75 -6.86
N VAL A 262 8.87 -15.02 -8.03
CA VAL A 262 8.37 -16.07 -8.94
C VAL A 262 8.46 -17.45 -8.29
N THR A 263 9.60 -17.76 -7.64
CA THR A 263 9.82 -19.04 -6.96
C THR A 263 8.82 -19.24 -5.82
N PHE A 264 8.56 -18.20 -5.03
CA PHE A 264 7.58 -18.17 -3.97
C PHE A 264 6.18 -18.39 -4.53
N ALA A 265 5.76 -17.63 -5.54
CA ALA A 265 4.42 -17.77 -6.12
C ALA A 265 4.19 -19.16 -6.72
N VAL A 266 5.14 -19.70 -7.49
CA VAL A 266 5.06 -21.06 -8.06
C VAL A 266 5.11 -22.11 -6.95
N GLY A 267 6.03 -21.97 -6.00
CA GLY A 267 6.21 -22.91 -4.89
C GLY A 267 4.98 -22.99 -3.99
N SER A 268 4.39 -21.85 -3.64
CA SER A 268 3.15 -21.78 -2.86
C SER A 268 1.96 -22.37 -3.61
N VAL A 269 1.79 -22.08 -4.90
CA VAL A 269 0.72 -22.69 -5.71
C VAL A 269 0.92 -24.19 -5.82
N ALA A 270 2.13 -24.66 -6.10
CA ALA A 270 2.42 -26.08 -6.21
C ALA A 270 2.20 -26.82 -4.88
N ALA A 271 2.71 -26.29 -3.77
CA ALA A 271 2.56 -26.89 -2.45
C ALA A 271 1.09 -26.97 -2.01
N THR A 272 0.34 -25.87 -2.16
CA THR A 272 -1.09 -25.83 -1.80
C THR A 272 -1.93 -26.72 -2.71
N PHE A 273 -1.64 -26.75 -4.01
CA PHE A 273 -2.34 -27.59 -4.97
C PHE A 273 -2.10 -29.07 -4.72
N VAL A 274 -0.84 -29.49 -4.54
CA VAL A 274 -0.49 -30.90 -4.28
C VAL A 274 -1.15 -31.39 -3.00
N LEU A 275 -1.03 -30.63 -1.90
CA LEU A 275 -1.63 -31.02 -0.63
C LEU A 275 -3.17 -31.00 -0.71
N GLY A 276 -3.75 -29.96 -1.27
CA GLY A 276 -5.20 -29.82 -1.43
C GLY A 276 -5.80 -30.94 -2.29
N LEU A 277 -5.18 -31.25 -3.42
CA LEU A 277 -5.61 -32.34 -4.31
C LEU A 277 -5.44 -33.71 -3.64
N ALA A 278 -4.34 -33.95 -2.93
CA ALA A 278 -4.13 -35.19 -2.19
C ALA A 278 -5.23 -35.41 -1.14
N CYS A 279 -5.56 -34.38 -0.36
CA CYS A 279 -6.67 -34.41 0.58
C CYS A 279 -8.02 -34.63 -0.13
N ALA A 280 -8.26 -33.98 -1.27
CA ALA A 280 -9.50 -34.09 -2.03
C ALA A 280 -9.69 -35.53 -2.55
N LEU A 281 -8.66 -36.13 -3.13
CA LEU A 281 -8.67 -37.52 -3.62
C LEU A 281 -8.88 -38.51 -2.47
N ALA A 282 -8.21 -38.30 -1.34
CA ALA A 282 -8.37 -39.16 -0.16
C ALA A 282 -9.82 -39.16 0.34
N LEU A 283 -10.45 -37.99 0.45
CA LEU A 283 -11.83 -37.87 0.93
C LEU A 283 -12.89 -38.20 -0.12
N HIS A 284 -12.55 -38.17 -1.42
CA HIS A 284 -13.44 -38.57 -2.50
C HIS A 284 -13.64 -40.10 -2.55
N SER A 285 -12.68 -40.87 -2.05
CA SER A 285 -12.72 -42.34 -2.07
C SER A 285 -13.99 -42.92 -1.41
N PRO A 286 -14.73 -43.84 -2.08
CA PRO A 286 -15.90 -44.52 -1.52
C PRO A 286 -15.65 -45.21 -0.17
N ARG A 287 -14.41 -45.62 0.10
CA ARG A 287 -14.01 -46.37 1.29
C ARG A 287 -13.80 -45.50 2.54
N MET A 288 -13.73 -44.18 2.38
CA MET A 288 -13.45 -43.27 3.49
C MET A 288 -14.68 -43.13 4.42
N ARG A 289 -14.52 -43.50 5.70
CA ARG A 289 -15.52 -43.29 6.76
C ARG A 289 -15.28 -41.93 7.45
N GLY A 290 -16.31 -41.32 8.03
CA GLY A 290 -16.15 -40.06 8.78
C GLY A 290 -15.85 -38.81 7.94
N ARG A 291 -16.18 -38.82 6.65
CA ARG A 291 -15.81 -37.74 5.69
C ARG A 291 -16.23 -36.34 6.14
N SER A 292 -17.37 -36.21 6.81
CA SER A 292 -17.88 -34.93 7.31
C SER A 292 -16.92 -34.30 8.32
N LEU A 293 -16.45 -35.08 9.29
CA LEU A 293 -15.51 -34.60 10.32
C LEU A 293 -14.17 -34.19 9.70
N TYR A 294 -13.58 -35.05 8.85
CA TYR A 294 -12.32 -34.71 8.18
C TYR A 294 -12.43 -33.46 7.33
N ARG A 295 -13.56 -33.26 6.62
CA ARG A 295 -13.78 -32.06 5.82
C ARG A 295 -13.80 -30.80 6.67
N VAL A 296 -14.47 -30.82 7.84
CA VAL A 296 -14.50 -29.68 8.76
C VAL A 296 -13.09 -29.37 9.28
N LEU A 297 -12.34 -30.38 9.72
CA LEU A 297 -10.99 -30.20 10.25
C LEU A 297 -10.02 -29.64 9.20
N LEU A 298 -10.10 -30.12 7.95
CA LEU A 298 -9.23 -29.67 6.86
C LEU A 298 -9.54 -28.23 6.37
N ILE A 299 -10.77 -27.74 6.58
CA ILE A 299 -11.16 -26.37 6.20
C ILE A 299 -10.83 -25.36 7.31
N LEU A 300 -10.65 -25.82 8.55
CA LEU A 300 -10.39 -24.97 9.71
C LEU A 300 -9.27 -23.93 9.50
N PRO A 301 -8.11 -24.25 8.88
CA PRO A 301 -7.05 -23.26 8.63
C PRO A 301 -7.50 -22.05 7.83
N TYR A 302 -8.43 -22.24 6.89
CA TYR A 302 -8.96 -21.17 6.03
C TYR A 302 -10.14 -20.42 6.66
N ALA A 303 -10.80 -21.02 7.66
CA ALA A 303 -11.87 -20.36 8.40
C ALA A 303 -11.33 -19.29 9.39
N MET A 304 -10.07 -19.43 9.80
CA MET A 304 -9.42 -18.50 10.72
C MET A 304 -8.94 -17.23 9.99
N PRO A 305 -8.97 -16.05 10.62
CA PRO A 305 -8.39 -14.84 10.05
C PRO A 305 -6.90 -15.02 9.74
N SER A 306 -6.52 -14.84 8.48
CA SER A 306 -5.16 -15.13 8.01
C SER A 306 -4.09 -14.29 8.71
N PHE A 307 -4.35 -13.02 8.99
CA PHE A 307 -3.38 -12.13 9.66
C PHE A 307 -3.00 -12.65 11.06
N ALA A 308 -3.97 -13.13 11.84
CA ALA A 308 -3.72 -13.64 13.19
C ALA A 308 -2.88 -14.92 13.11
N MET A 309 -3.21 -15.78 12.15
CA MET A 309 -2.50 -17.04 12.00
C MET A 309 -1.06 -16.86 11.49
N LEU A 310 -0.80 -15.84 10.67
CA LEU A 310 0.57 -15.50 10.25
C LEU A 310 1.46 -15.11 11.45
N LEU A 311 0.92 -14.32 12.38
CA LEU A 311 1.62 -13.96 13.62
C LEU A 311 1.84 -15.17 14.54
N VAL A 312 0.83 -16.05 14.66
CA VAL A 312 0.98 -17.31 15.40
C VAL A 312 2.08 -18.16 14.79
N TRP A 313 2.11 -18.33 13.46
CA TRP A 313 3.18 -19.08 12.79
C TRP A 313 4.55 -18.47 12.99
N ARG A 314 4.68 -17.14 12.95
CA ARG A 314 5.92 -16.44 13.28
C ARG A 314 6.43 -16.85 14.67
N ASP A 315 5.55 -16.84 15.67
CA ASP A 315 5.93 -17.18 17.03
C ASP A 315 6.20 -18.69 17.19
N LEU A 316 5.51 -19.55 16.44
CA LEU A 316 5.77 -21.01 16.40
C LEU A 316 7.15 -21.35 15.82
N PHE A 317 7.62 -20.56 14.86
CA PHE A 317 8.95 -20.67 14.23
C PHE A 317 10.06 -19.94 14.99
N ASN A 318 9.77 -19.34 16.15
CA ASN A 318 10.80 -18.68 16.94
C ASN A 318 11.91 -19.66 17.37
N THR A 319 13.17 -19.21 17.35
CA THR A 319 14.33 -20.05 17.65
C THR A 319 14.36 -20.50 19.11
N ASP A 320 14.12 -19.57 20.05
CA ASP A 320 14.29 -19.80 21.50
C ASP A 320 13.08 -20.48 22.14
N PHE A 321 11.87 -20.05 21.75
CA PHE A 321 10.62 -20.52 22.36
C PHE A 321 9.63 -21.10 21.35
N GLY A 322 9.99 -21.25 20.08
CA GLY A 322 9.08 -21.79 19.08
C GLY A 322 8.66 -23.22 19.39
N LEU A 323 7.38 -23.52 19.14
CA LEU A 323 6.86 -24.88 19.31
C LEU A 323 7.44 -25.83 18.27
N VAL A 324 7.74 -25.36 17.06
CA VAL A 324 8.28 -26.20 15.98
C VAL A 324 9.64 -26.79 16.39
N ASN A 325 10.56 -25.94 16.86
CA ASN A 325 11.86 -26.40 17.35
C ASN A 325 11.72 -27.36 18.54
N ARG A 326 10.90 -27.00 19.54
CA ARG A 326 10.70 -27.83 20.74
C ARG A 326 10.05 -29.19 20.47
N MET A 327 9.07 -29.25 19.56
CA MET A 327 8.33 -30.48 19.26
C MET A 327 9.15 -31.46 18.42
N PHE A 328 9.98 -30.95 17.51
CA PHE A 328 10.80 -31.78 16.63
C PHE A 328 12.26 -31.94 17.11
N GLY A 329 12.64 -31.32 18.23
CA GLY A 329 14.02 -31.33 18.73
C GLY A 329 15.01 -30.65 17.79
N LEU A 330 14.56 -29.61 17.08
CA LEU A 330 15.38 -28.84 16.13
C LEU A 330 15.96 -27.60 16.83
N ASP A 331 17.14 -27.17 16.38
CA ASP A 331 17.77 -25.91 16.78
C ASP A 331 18.03 -25.05 15.54
N VAL A 332 16.95 -24.78 14.80
CA VAL A 332 17.00 -24.04 13.53
C VAL A 332 16.58 -22.61 13.78
N ASP A 333 17.42 -21.66 13.38
CA ASP A 333 17.02 -20.27 13.26
C ASP A 333 16.21 -20.08 11.98
N TRP A 334 14.89 -20.24 12.10
CA TRP A 334 13.98 -20.23 10.96
C TRP A 334 13.94 -18.90 10.24
N PHE A 335 14.28 -17.77 10.88
CA PHE A 335 14.22 -16.45 10.26
C PHE A 335 15.57 -15.75 10.16
N GLY A 336 16.62 -16.28 10.79
CA GLY A 336 17.99 -15.77 10.66
C GLY A 336 18.72 -16.21 9.39
N GLU A 337 18.40 -17.38 8.84
CA GLU A 337 19.03 -17.86 7.60
C GLU A 337 18.11 -17.74 6.36
N VAL A 338 18.73 -17.53 5.20
CA VAL A 338 18.00 -17.28 3.94
C VAL A 338 17.12 -18.46 3.55
N TRP A 339 17.65 -19.69 3.61
CA TRP A 339 16.91 -20.86 3.14
C TRP A 339 15.85 -21.32 4.13
N SER A 340 16.12 -21.25 5.43
CA SER A 340 15.15 -21.57 6.47
C SER A 340 13.96 -20.60 6.44
N ALA A 341 14.21 -19.30 6.27
CA ALA A 341 13.17 -18.29 6.17
C ALA A 341 12.29 -18.49 4.94
N ARG A 342 12.90 -18.73 3.79
CA ARG A 342 12.19 -19.03 2.54
C ARG A 342 11.32 -20.28 2.66
N LEU A 343 11.84 -21.33 3.29
CA LEU A 343 11.09 -22.57 3.53
C LEU A 343 9.94 -22.33 4.49
N ALA A 344 10.17 -21.63 5.61
CA ALA A 344 9.16 -21.30 6.60
C ALA A 344 7.97 -20.57 5.97
N VAL A 345 8.22 -19.51 5.18
CA VAL A 345 7.14 -18.75 4.53
C VAL A 345 6.35 -19.62 3.54
N ILE A 346 7.00 -20.52 2.79
CA ILE A 346 6.30 -21.47 1.90
C ILE A 346 5.44 -22.46 2.71
N LEU A 347 5.94 -22.97 3.84
CA LEU A 347 5.19 -23.88 4.71
C LEU A 347 3.97 -23.22 5.33
N VAL A 348 4.11 -21.99 5.81
CA VAL A 348 2.99 -21.19 6.33
C VAL A 348 1.95 -20.96 5.23
N GLN A 349 2.39 -20.58 4.03
CA GLN A 349 1.50 -20.36 2.90
C GLN A 349 0.83 -21.66 2.43
N MET A 350 1.53 -22.80 2.50
CA MET A 350 0.96 -24.12 2.24
C MET A 350 -0.15 -24.43 3.23
N TRP A 351 0.07 -24.23 4.53
CA TRP A 351 -0.92 -24.49 5.59
C TRP A 351 -2.17 -23.60 5.45
N LEU A 352 -1.99 -22.32 5.13
CA LEU A 352 -3.10 -21.39 4.95
C LEU A 352 -3.86 -21.61 3.62
N GLY A 353 -3.14 -21.98 2.56
CA GLY A 353 -3.69 -22.04 1.21
C GLY A 353 -4.22 -23.40 0.76
N PHE A 354 -3.76 -24.52 1.34
CA PHE A 354 -4.23 -25.84 0.91
C PHE A 354 -5.74 -26.06 1.07
N PRO A 355 -6.46 -25.51 2.08
CA PRO A 355 -7.89 -25.76 2.21
C PRO A 355 -8.70 -25.17 1.06
N TYR A 356 -8.28 -24.02 0.52
CA TYR A 356 -8.86 -23.45 -0.68
C TYR A 356 -8.72 -24.41 -1.86
N MET A 357 -7.50 -24.91 -2.10
CA MET A 357 -7.25 -25.89 -3.19
C MET A 357 -7.98 -27.21 -2.96
N PHE A 358 -8.09 -27.67 -1.72
CA PHE A 358 -8.88 -28.83 -1.34
C PHE A 358 -10.37 -28.66 -1.70
N LEU A 359 -10.97 -27.50 -1.35
CA LEU A 359 -12.38 -27.23 -1.60
C LEU A 359 -12.69 -27.16 -3.10
N VAL A 360 -11.84 -26.43 -3.84
CA VAL A 360 -11.98 -26.29 -5.29
C VAL A 360 -11.75 -27.65 -5.99
N ALA A 361 -10.70 -28.38 -5.64
CA ALA A 361 -10.42 -29.70 -6.22
C ALA A 361 -11.54 -30.71 -5.91
N THR A 362 -12.14 -30.63 -4.71
CA THR A 362 -13.29 -31.46 -4.34
C THR A 362 -14.51 -31.16 -5.21
N GLY A 363 -14.79 -29.88 -5.48
CA GLY A 363 -15.88 -29.49 -6.38
C GLY A 363 -15.63 -29.94 -7.82
N ALA A 364 -14.41 -29.74 -8.33
CA ALA A 364 -14.02 -30.17 -9.68
C ALA A 364 -14.09 -31.70 -9.83
N LEU A 365 -13.65 -32.46 -8.83
CA LEU A 365 -13.76 -33.93 -8.81
C LEU A 365 -15.22 -34.41 -8.89
N GLN A 366 -16.16 -33.69 -8.28
CA GLN A 366 -17.59 -34.05 -8.32
C GLN A 366 -18.24 -33.80 -9.68
N ALA A 367 -17.67 -32.90 -10.50
CA ALA A 367 -18.18 -32.61 -11.83
C ALA A 367 -17.77 -33.66 -12.88
N ILE A 368 -16.76 -34.50 -12.59
CA ILE A 368 -16.31 -35.54 -13.52
C ILE A 368 -17.35 -36.68 -13.55
N PRO A 369 -17.92 -37.03 -14.72
CA PRO A 369 -18.86 -38.14 -14.84
C PRO A 369 -18.24 -39.47 -14.39
N ARG A 370 -18.99 -40.22 -13.56
CA ARG A 370 -18.52 -41.52 -13.03
C ARG A 370 -18.26 -42.54 -14.14
N GLU A 371 -19.00 -42.46 -15.24
CA GLU A 371 -18.88 -43.32 -16.41
C GLU A 371 -17.45 -43.35 -16.97
N LEU A 372 -16.72 -42.22 -16.97
CA LEU A 372 -15.33 -42.16 -17.43
C LEU A 372 -14.40 -43.00 -16.53
N THR A 373 -14.64 -42.99 -15.22
CA THR A 373 -13.85 -43.79 -14.28
C THR A 373 -14.22 -45.27 -14.35
N GLU A 374 -15.50 -45.59 -14.57
CA GLU A 374 -15.96 -46.97 -14.75
C GLU A 374 -15.45 -47.58 -16.05
N ALA A 375 -15.54 -46.86 -17.18
CA ALA A 375 -14.98 -47.28 -18.46
C ALA A 375 -13.48 -47.59 -18.35
N SER A 376 -12.71 -46.72 -17.67
CA SER A 376 -11.28 -46.96 -17.45
C SER A 376 -10.97 -48.23 -16.66
N SER A 377 -11.87 -48.61 -15.74
CA SER A 377 -11.72 -49.83 -14.95
C SER A 377 -12.01 -51.08 -15.77
N VAL A 378 -12.96 -51.00 -16.71
CA VAL A 378 -13.27 -52.06 -17.68
C VAL A 378 -12.11 -52.26 -18.65
N ASP A 379 -11.45 -51.18 -19.06
CA ASP A 379 -10.24 -51.21 -19.91
C ASP A 379 -8.97 -51.68 -19.17
N GLY A 380 -9.09 -52.08 -17.89
CA GLY A 380 -7.98 -52.60 -17.09
C GLY A 380 -6.97 -51.55 -16.62
N ALA A 381 -7.33 -50.26 -16.64
CA ALA A 381 -6.45 -49.20 -16.18
C ALA A 381 -6.23 -49.29 -14.66
N ARG A 382 -4.96 -49.23 -14.22
CA ARG A 382 -4.60 -49.14 -12.80
C ARG A 382 -5.04 -47.78 -12.23
N PRO A 383 -5.32 -47.65 -10.91
CA PRO A 383 -5.77 -46.38 -10.31
C PRO A 383 -4.86 -45.18 -10.61
N TRP A 384 -3.54 -45.38 -10.59
CA TRP A 384 -2.59 -44.33 -10.96
C TRP A 384 -2.63 -43.95 -12.45
N GLN A 385 -2.87 -44.93 -13.32
CA GLN A 385 -3.02 -44.68 -14.76
C GLN A 385 -4.33 -43.93 -15.04
N ALA A 386 -5.44 -44.35 -14.42
CA ALA A 386 -6.73 -43.65 -14.52
C ALA A 386 -6.61 -42.21 -13.99
N PHE A 387 -5.97 -42.01 -12.83
CA PHE A 387 -5.71 -40.67 -12.31
C PHE A 387 -4.89 -39.81 -13.28
N ARG A 388 -3.72 -40.28 -13.73
CA ARG A 388 -2.81 -39.48 -14.56
C ARG A 388 -3.36 -39.22 -15.98
N ARG A 389 -4.12 -40.15 -16.55
CA ARG A 389 -4.59 -40.08 -17.94
C ARG A 389 -6.01 -39.53 -18.10
N ILE A 390 -6.85 -39.62 -17.07
CA ILE A 390 -8.26 -39.22 -17.15
C ILE A 390 -8.56 -38.15 -16.11
N THR A 391 -8.43 -38.46 -14.82
CA THR A 391 -8.86 -37.56 -13.76
C THR A 391 -8.05 -36.26 -13.72
N LEU A 392 -6.72 -36.34 -13.72
CA LEU A 392 -5.83 -35.18 -13.60
C LEU A 392 -5.95 -34.24 -14.82
N PRO A 393 -5.94 -34.71 -16.08
CA PRO A 393 -6.17 -33.83 -17.23
C PRO A 393 -7.52 -33.11 -17.17
N LEU A 394 -8.61 -33.81 -16.87
CA LEU A 394 -9.95 -33.21 -16.75
C LEU A 394 -10.02 -32.21 -15.58
N LEU A 395 -9.39 -32.52 -14.46
CA LEU A 395 -9.27 -31.58 -13.34
C LEU A 395 -8.49 -30.34 -13.75
N LEU A 396 -7.37 -30.48 -14.46
CA LEU A 396 -6.54 -29.33 -14.84
C LEU A 396 -7.32 -28.36 -15.75
N VAL A 397 -8.20 -28.84 -16.64
CA VAL A 397 -9.06 -27.94 -17.44
C VAL A 397 -9.89 -27.02 -16.54
N ALA A 398 -10.53 -27.58 -15.50
CA ALA A 398 -11.34 -26.81 -14.56
C ALA A 398 -10.51 -25.97 -13.56
N LEU A 399 -9.32 -26.45 -13.17
CA LEU A 399 -8.52 -25.86 -12.11
C LEU A 399 -7.50 -24.83 -12.63
N THR A 400 -7.09 -24.89 -13.89
CA THR A 400 -6.05 -23.99 -14.44
C THR A 400 -6.38 -22.50 -14.25
N PRO A 401 -7.59 -21.98 -14.53
CA PRO A 401 -7.92 -20.58 -14.26
C PRO A 401 -7.73 -20.17 -12.79
N LEU A 402 -8.02 -21.10 -11.87
CA LEU A 402 -7.92 -20.90 -10.44
C LEU A 402 -6.46 -20.99 -9.97
N LEU A 403 -5.66 -21.84 -10.58
CA LEU A 403 -4.21 -21.90 -10.35
C LEU A 403 -3.51 -20.63 -10.83
N ILE A 404 -3.90 -20.08 -11.99
CA ILE A 404 -3.39 -18.79 -12.49
C ILE A 404 -3.78 -17.66 -11.54
N SER A 405 -5.03 -17.64 -11.07
CA SER A 405 -5.51 -16.65 -10.10
C SER A 405 -4.75 -16.77 -8.77
N SER A 406 -4.50 -17.99 -8.30
CA SER A 406 -3.70 -18.24 -7.10
C SER A 406 -2.24 -17.82 -7.28
N PHE A 407 -1.65 -17.99 -8.47
CA PHE A 407 -0.32 -17.47 -8.78
C PHE A 407 -0.28 -15.95 -8.68
N ALA A 408 -1.24 -15.24 -9.32
CA ALA A 408 -1.31 -13.78 -9.26
C ALA A 408 -1.50 -13.25 -7.83
N TYR A 409 -2.28 -13.98 -7.01
CA TYR A 409 -2.44 -13.70 -5.58
C TYR A 409 -1.11 -13.88 -4.83
N ASN A 410 -0.45 -15.03 -4.97
CA ASN A 410 0.80 -15.31 -4.24
C ASN A 410 1.96 -14.39 -4.67
N PHE A 411 2.00 -13.97 -5.94
CA PHE A 411 2.99 -12.99 -6.43
C PHE A 411 2.93 -11.63 -5.72
N ASN A 412 1.75 -11.27 -5.19
CA ASN A 412 1.50 -10.02 -4.48
C ASN A 412 1.12 -10.24 -3.01
N ASN A 413 1.50 -11.38 -2.43
CA ASN A 413 1.08 -11.75 -1.08
C ASN A 413 1.91 -11.02 0.00
N PHE A 414 1.64 -9.73 0.11
CA PHE A 414 2.27 -8.83 1.07
C PHE A 414 2.21 -9.37 2.50
N ASN A 415 1.03 -9.80 2.94
CA ASN A 415 0.80 -10.24 4.31
C ASN A 415 1.65 -11.46 4.69
N ALA A 416 1.79 -12.44 3.78
CA ALA A 416 2.53 -13.67 4.08
C ALA A 416 3.98 -13.38 4.48
N VAL A 417 4.63 -12.41 3.83
CA VAL A 417 6.01 -12.02 4.13
C VAL A 417 6.07 -10.97 5.24
N TYR A 418 5.29 -9.89 5.13
CA TYR A 418 5.35 -8.78 6.07
C TYR A 418 5.01 -9.19 7.51
N LEU A 419 4.03 -10.09 7.71
CA LEU A 419 3.60 -10.50 9.05
C LEU A 419 4.39 -11.68 9.63
N THR A 420 5.26 -12.33 8.84
CA THR A 420 6.08 -13.45 9.33
C THR A 420 7.53 -13.04 9.51
N THR A 421 8.16 -12.57 8.44
CA THR A 421 9.61 -12.32 8.36
C THR A 421 9.95 -10.85 8.24
N GLU A 422 8.95 -9.99 7.99
CA GLU A 422 9.14 -8.58 7.65
C GLU A 422 10.10 -8.38 6.46
N GLY A 423 10.24 -9.39 5.60
CA GLY A 423 11.16 -9.43 4.46
C GLY A 423 12.55 -9.99 4.76
N GLY A 424 12.90 -10.22 6.02
CA GLY A 424 14.22 -10.69 6.45
C GLY A 424 14.57 -12.13 6.02
N PRO A 425 15.80 -12.60 6.29
CA PRO A 425 16.91 -11.83 6.87
C PRO A 425 17.48 -10.77 5.91
N PHE A 426 18.11 -9.73 6.46
CA PHE A 426 18.69 -8.63 5.67
C PHE A 426 20.19 -8.84 5.44
N PRO A 427 20.68 -8.66 4.19
CA PRO A 427 22.10 -8.62 3.91
C PRO A 427 22.78 -7.43 4.62
N ALA A 428 23.99 -7.65 5.15
CA ALA A 428 24.77 -6.57 5.74
C ALA A 428 25.17 -5.47 4.74
N ASP A 429 25.33 -5.85 3.45
CA ASP A 429 25.65 -4.96 2.35
C ASP A 429 24.46 -4.12 1.86
N ASN A 430 23.22 -4.55 2.11
CA ASN A 430 22.03 -3.84 1.68
C ASN A 430 20.83 -4.08 2.62
N PRO A 431 20.62 -3.23 3.65
CA PRO A 431 19.51 -3.39 4.59
C PRO A 431 18.15 -2.97 4.02
N THR A 432 18.09 -2.56 2.74
CA THR A 432 16.84 -2.10 2.12
C THR A 432 16.05 -3.22 1.43
N VAL A 433 16.66 -4.39 1.22
CA VAL A 433 16.02 -5.55 0.58
C VAL A 433 16.39 -6.81 1.34
N GLY A 434 15.40 -7.48 1.92
CA GLY A 434 15.64 -8.72 2.62
C GLY A 434 15.50 -9.96 1.73
N ALA A 435 15.91 -11.11 2.25
CA ALA A 435 16.02 -12.34 1.47
C ALA A 435 14.68 -13.02 1.15
N THR A 436 13.62 -12.70 1.90
CA THR A 436 12.25 -13.18 1.68
C THR A 436 11.31 -12.12 1.09
N ASP A 437 11.78 -10.87 0.94
CA ASP A 437 10.98 -9.79 0.36
C ASP A 437 10.39 -10.20 -1.00
N LEU A 438 9.10 -9.96 -1.17
CA LEU A 438 8.46 -9.96 -2.49
C LEU A 438 8.61 -8.56 -3.09
N LEU A 439 8.37 -8.43 -4.40
CA LEU A 439 8.42 -7.11 -5.03
C LEU A 439 7.43 -6.13 -4.38
N ILE A 440 6.28 -6.61 -3.89
CA ILE A 440 5.31 -5.77 -3.18
C ILE A 440 5.78 -5.33 -1.79
N THR A 441 6.44 -6.19 -1.00
CA THR A 441 6.97 -5.80 0.33
C THR A 441 8.17 -4.88 0.20
N TYR A 442 9.03 -5.13 -0.80
CA TYR A 442 10.10 -4.22 -1.18
C TYR A 442 9.56 -2.84 -1.58
N THR A 443 8.54 -2.81 -2.45
CA THR A 443 7.90 -1.56 -2.88
C THR A 443 7.28 -0.80 -1.72
N PHE A 444 6.63 -1.50 -0.80
CA PHE A 444 6.09 -0.91 0.42
C PHE A 444 7.18 -0.29 1.29
N ARG A 445 8.30 -0.98 1.47
CA ARG A 445 9.46 -0.47 2.23
C ARG A 445 10.08 0.76 1.57
N LEU A 446 10.14 0.83 0.25
CA LEU A 446 10.58 2.03 -0.47
C LEU A 446 9.63 3.23 -0.28
N ALA A 447 8.33 2.98 -0.19
CA ALA A 447 7.32 4.02 -0.02
C ALA A 447 7.21 4.51 1.43
N PHE A 448 7.31 3.61 2.40
CA PHE A 448 6.94 3.88 3.80
C PHE A 448 8.02 3.52 4.82
N GLY A 449 9.20 3.08 4.39
CA GLY A 449 10.31 2.74 5.27
C GLY A 449 11.01 3.96 5.86
N ALA A 450 11.84 3.71 6.89
CA ALA A 450 12.54 4.75 7.63
C ALA A 450 13.63 5.51 6.84
N ALA A 451 14.04 5.00 5.68
CA ALA A 451 15.09 5.59 4.83
C ALA A 451 14.60 6.72 3.90
N GLY A 452 13.36 7.18 4.07
CA GLY A 452 12.74 8.24 3.26
C GLY A 452 11.73 7.70 2.25
N ALA A 453 10.57 8.36 2.15
CA ALA A 453 9.46 7.92 1.33
C ALA A 453 9.69 8.21 -0.17
N GLN A 454 9.85 7.19 -1.00
CA GLN A 454 10.02 7.34 -2.45
C GLN A 454 8.76 6.91 -3.22
N TYR A 455 7.65 7.65 -3.05
CA TYR A 455 6.34 7.28 -3.61
C TYR A 455 6.32 7.14 -5.14
N GLY A 456 6.96 8.04 -5.88
CA GLY A 456 7.04 8.02 -7.34
C GLY A 456 7.82 6.82 -7.85
N PHE A 457 8.95 6.52 -7.20
CA PHE A 457 9.72 5.32 -7.51
C PHE A 457 8.95 4.05 -7.17
N ALA A 458 8.34 3.96 -5.99
CA ALA A 458 7.51 2.83 -5.57
C ALA A 458 6.30 2.61 -6.50
N ALA A 459 5.68 3.69 -6.98
CA ALA A 459 4.60 3.64 -7.96
C ALA A 459 5.08 3.08 -9.32
N ALA A 460 6.30 3.44 -9.75
CA ALA A 460 6.90 2.84 -10.94
C ALA A 460 7.17 1.34 -10.76
N VAL A 461 7.66 0.91 -9.59
CA VAL A 461 7.85 -0.53 -9.30
C VAL A 461 6.51 -1.26 -9.31
N SER A 462 5.46 -0.65 -8.75
CA SER A 462 4.10 -1.19 -8.77
C SER A 462 3.54 -1.37 -10.18
N LEU A 463 3.81 -0.42 -11.09
CA LEU A 463 3.40 -0.52 -12.48
C LEU A 463 4.14 -1.65 -13.22
N LEU A 464 5.42 -1.84 -12.90
CA LEU A 464 6.21 -2.95 -13.44
C LEU A 464 5.70 -4.31 -12.93
N ILE A 465 5.39 -4.42 -11.63
CA ILE A 465 4.75 -5.61 -11.04
C ILE A 465 3.43 -5.92 -11.76
N PHE A 466 2.59 -4.90 -11.95
CA PHE A 466 1.34 -5.03 -12.69
C PHE A 466 1.57 -5.56 -14.11
N ALA A 467 2.53 -4.99 -14.85
CA ALA A 467 2.87 -5.43 -16.20
C ALA A 467 3.34 -6.89 -16.24
N ILE A 468 4.18 -7.31 -15.30
CA ILE A 468 4.68 -8.69 -15.20
C ILE A 468 3.53 -9.66 -14.93
N VAL A 469 2.70 -9.38 -13.92
CA VAL A 469 1.57 -10.25 -13.56
C VAL A 469 0.54 -10.29 -14.68
N ALA A 470 0.23 -9.15 -15.29
CA ALA A 470 -0.69 -9.06 -16.42
C ALA A 470 -0.19 -9.86 -17.63
N LEU A 471 1.11 -9.78 -17.96
CA LEU A 471 1.71 -10.55 -19.04
C LEU A 471 1.63 -12.05 -18.77
N ILE A 472 2.05 -12.49 -17.58
CA ILE A 472 2.02 -13.92 -17.20
C ILE A 472 0.57 -14.43 -17.23
N SER A 473 -0.36 -13.66 -16.68
CA SER A 473 -1.78 -14.01 -16.65
C SER A 473 -2.36 -14.09 -18.06
N ALA A 474 -2.11 -13.08 -18.92
CA ALA A 474 -2.60 -13.06 -20.29
C ALA A 474 -2.07 -14.23 -21.13
N VAL A 475 -0.79 -14.57 -20.99
CA VAL A 475 -0.19 -15.74 -21.66
C VAL A 475 -0.83 -17.04 -21.15
N SER A 476 -1.04 -17.14 -19.84
CA SER A 476 -1.59 -18.35 -19.22
C SER A 476 -3.05 -18.55 -19.61
N PHE A 477 -3.91 -17.52 -19.52
CA PHE A 477 -5.31 -17.59 -19.94
C PHE A 477 -5.48 -17.90 -21.43
N ARG A 478 -4.62 -17.35 -22.31
CA ARG A 478 -4.65 -17.66 -23.75
C ARG A 478 -4.35 -19.14 -24.02
N ARG A 479 -3.48 -19.76 -23.22
CA ARG A 479 -3.18 -21.21 -23.33
C ARG A 479 -4.36 -22.05 -22.81
N THR A 480 -5.03 -21.62 -21.74
CA THR A 480 -6.19 -22.32 -21.18
C THR A 480 -7.40 -22.35 -22.12
N ARG A 481 -7.71 -21.23 -22.79
CA ARG A 481 -8.82 -21.20 -23.78
C ARG A 481 -8.68 -22.26 -24.88
N ARG A 482 -7.45 -22.51 -25.34
CA ARG A 482 -7.17 -23.58 -26.31
C ARG A 482 -7.40 -24.98 -25.76
N GLN A 483 -7.31 -25.17 -24.44
CA GLN A 483 -7.61 -26.45 -23.80
C GLN A 483 -9.12 -26.62 -23.59
N GLU A 484 -9.82 -25.57 -23.17
CA GLU A 484 -11.29 -25.58 -23.10
C GLU A 484 -11.92 -25.95 -24.45
N GLU A 485 -11.46 -25.36 -25.56
CA GLU A 485 -11.94 -25.64 -26.92
C GLU A 485 -11.68 -27.09 -27.39
N VAL A 486 -10.73 -27.81 -26.80
CA VAL A 486 -10.39 -29.20 -27.17
C VAL A 486 -11.19 -30.22 -26.35
N TYR A 487 -11.66 -29.84 -25.16
CA TYR A 487 -12.38 -30.73 -24.24
C TYR A 487 -13.88 -30.39 -24.09
N SER A 488 -14.35 -29.26 -24.64
CA SER A 488 -15.77 -28.94 -24.84
C SER A 488 -16.32 -29.62 -26.08
#